data_AF-A0A429X025-F1
#
_entry.id   AF-A0A429X025-F1
#
_cell.length_a   1.000
_cell.length_b   1.000
_cell.length_c   1.000
_cell.angle_alpha   90.00
_cell.angle_beta   90.00
_cell.angle_gamma   90.00
#
_symmetry.space_group_name_H-M   'P 1'
#
loop_
_entity.id
_entity.type
_entity.pdbx_description
1 polymer ?
#
loop_
_entity_poly.entity_id
_entity_poly.type
_entity_poly.pdbx_seq_one_letter_code
_entity_poly.pdbx_strand_id
1 'polypeptide(L)'
;MKKKPSDIALLESALATIEQVLARADSDMQGAPYEGPTANMPLDILHSNKPAEDGRFCTSAAQSAIGICLGSAAALIDVSQALMNRSVDRSPQTLEREWQTLIAHTKIASRSAYRAALIMAAQKHVLAAQGELQTDDVYRIAH
;
A
#
# COMPACT_ATOMS: atom_id res chain seq x y z
N MET A 1 7.89 -13.89 37.57
CA MET A 1 8.65 -14.17 36.33
C MET A 1 7.73 -13.91 35.15
N LYS A 2 7.98 -12.89 34.31
CA LYS A 2 7.12 -12.64 33.13
C LYS A 2 7.41 -13.73 32.08
N LYS A 3 6.40 -14.51 31.69
CA LYS A 3 6.54 -15.47 30.58
C LYS A 3 6.86 -14.69 29.30
N LYS A 4 7.84 -15.17 28.53
CA LYS A 4 8.10 -14.60 27.20
C LYS A 4 6.85 -14.86 26.32
N PRO A 5 6.38 -13.85 25.57
CA PRO A 5 5.28 -14.06 24.64
C PRO A 5 5.69 -15.08 23.57
N SER A 6 4.74 -15.88 23.11
CA SER A 6 4.94 -16.77 21.97
C SER A 6 5.08 -15.97 20.68
N ASP A 7 5.70 -16.54 19.65
CA ASP A 7 5.85 -15.89 18.35
C ASP A 7 4.48 -15.53 17.73
N ILE A 8 3.47 -16.38 17.92
CA ILE A 8 2.08 -16.11 17.49
C ILE A 8 1.54 -14.85 18.21
N ALA A 9 1.75 -14.73 19.52
CA ALA A 9 1.30 -13.54 20.27
C ALA A 9 2.03 -12.26 19.84
N LEU A 10 3.30 -12.37 19.42
CA LEU A 10 4.04 -11.24 18.85
C LEU A 10 3.46 -10.83 17.49
N LEU A 11 3.10 -11.78 16.63
CA LEU A 11 2.45 -11.50 15.35
C LEU A 11 1.06 -10.89 15.53
N GLU A 12 0.25 -11.39 16.45
CA GLU A 12 -1.06 -10.80 16.79
C GLU A 12 -0.92 -9.36 17.29
N SER A 13 0.06 -9.10 18.16
CA SER A 13 0.34 -7.74 18.64
C SER A 13 0.79 -6.81 17.50
N ALA A 14 1.58 -7.31 16.54
CA ALA A 14 2.00 -6.54 15.39
C ALA A 14 0.82 -6.20 14.47
N LEU A 15 -0.04 -7.18 14.19
CA LEU A 15 -1.25 -6.99 13.38
C LEU A 15 -2.18 -5.94 14.01
N ALA A 16 -2.49 -6.07 15.29
CA ALA A 16 -3.33 -5.10 16.01
C ALA A 16 -2.74 -3.68 15.99
N THR A 17 -1.41 -3.57 16.05
CA THR A 17 -0.72 -2.27 15.96
C THR A 17 -0.87 -1.67 14.56
N ILE A 18 -0.71 -2.49 13.51
CA ILE A 18 -0.88 -2.05 12.11
C ILE A 18 -2.34 -1.60 11.87
N GLU A 19 -3.32 -2.38 12.32
CA GLU A 19 -4.74 -2.03 12.21
C GLU A 19 -5.07 -0.73 12.94
N GLN A 20 -4.47 -0.50 14.10
CA GLN A 20 -4.65 0.76 14.84
C GLN A 20 -4.07 1.96 14.06
N VAL A 21 -2.92 1.80 13.41
CA VAL A 21 -2.33 2.85 12.57
C VAL A 21 -3.22 3.13 11.36
N LEU A 22 -3.73 2.09 10.70
CA LEU A 22 -4.65 2.21 9.56
C LEU A 22 -5.95 2.91 9.97
N ALA A 23 -6.58 2.51 11.07
CA ALA A 23 -7.82 3.12 11.56
C ALA A 23 -7.67 4.60 11.90
N ARG A 24 -6.50 5.00 12.45
CA ARG A 24 -6.18 6.42 12.68
C ARG A 24 -6.00 7.17 11.37
N ALA A 25 -5.26 6.59 10.42
CA ALA A 25 -5.06 7.20 9.11
C ALA A 25 -6.38 7.39 8.35
N ASP A 26 -7.31 6.42 8.41
CA ASP A 26 -8.64 6.53 7.81
C ASP A 26 -9.50 7.60 8.49
N SER A 27 -9.41 7.72 9.82
CA SER A 27 -10.12 8.76 10.57
C SER A 27 -9.62 10.17 10.22
N ASP A 28 -8.34 10.29 9.88
CA ASP A 28 -7.70 11.54 9.47
C ASP A 28 -7.90 11.87 7.97
N MET A 29 -8.38 10.91 7.15
CA MET A 29 -8.63 11.09 5.72
C MET A 29 -10.02 11.68 5.43
N GLN A 30 -10.09 12.96 5.08
CA GLN A 30 -11.30 13.61 4.53
C GLN A 30 -11.27 13.70 2.99
N GLY A 31 -10.80 12.64 2.32
CA GLY A 31 -10.31 12.71 0.94
C GLY A 31 -10.65 11.55 0.03
N ALA A 32 -10.70 11.81 -1.28
CA ALA A 32 -10.71 10.76 -2.29
C ALA A 32 -9.35 10.02 -2.32
N PRO A 33 -9.32 8.73 -2.71
CA PRO A 33 -8.08 7.96 -2.89
C PRO A 33 -7.13 8.63 -3.88
N TYR A 34 -5.81 8.48 -3.68
CA TYR A 34 -4.82 8.98 -4.63
C TYR A 34 -4.89 8.23 -5.96
N GLU A 35 -5.46 8.87 -6.98
CA GLU A 35 -5.49 8.39 -8.38
C GLU A 35 -4.25 8.86 -9.16
N GLY A 36 -3.06 8.53 -8.65
CA GLY A 36 -1.81 8.84 -9.34
C GLY A 36 -1.64 8.12 -10.68
N PRO A 37 -0.61 8.49 -11.48
CA PRO A 37 -0.35 7.91 -12.80
C PRO A 37 -0.04 6.39 -12.78
N THR A 38 0.13 5.82 -11.59
CA THR A 38 0.34 4.38 -11.35
C THR A 38 -0.95 3.65 -10.97
N ALA A 39 -2.11 4.32 -11.06
CA ALA A 39 -3.40 3.67 -10.90
C ALA A 39 -3.64 2.71 -12.08
N ASN A 40 -3.89 1.44 -11.78
CA ASN A 40 -4.37 0.48 -12.79
C ASN A 40 -5.85 0.75 -13.07
N MET A 41 -6.15 1.92 -13.64
CA MET A 41 -7.50 2.27 -14.06
C MET A 41 -7.70 1.91 -15.54
N PRO A 42 -8.90 1.44 -15.92
CA PRO A 42 -9.24 1.27 -17.33
C PRO A 42 -9.06 2.58 -18.10
N LEU A 43 -8.48 2.50 -19.32
CA LEU A 43 -8.23 3.66 -20.19
C LEU A 43 -9.47 4.53 -20.43
N ASP A 44 -10.66 3.92 -20.44
CA ASP A 44 -11.93 4.64 -20.65
C ASP A 44 -12.24 5.68 -19.56
N ILE A 45 -11.70 5.51 -18.35
CA ILE A 45 -11.90 6.45 -17.23
C ILE A 45 -10.91 7.63 -17.30
N LEU A 46 -9.69 7.42 -17.83
CA LEU A 46 -8.67 8.46 -17.97
C LEU A 46 -9.09 9.60 -18.92
N HIS A 47 -9.93 9.30 -19.92
CA HIS A 47 -10.38 10.29 -20.90
C HIS A 47 -11.48 11.24 -20.38
N SER A 48 -12.09 10.96 -19.22
CA SER A 48 -13.19 11.77 -18.67
C SER A 48 -12.75 12.79 -17.61
N ASN A 49 -11.52 12.70 -17.12
CA ASN A 49 -11.02 13.61 -16.08
C ASN A 49 -10.44 14.89 -16.70
N LYS A 50 -11.32 15.87 -16.96
CA LYS A 50 -10.95 17.29 -16.85
C LYS A 50 -10.30 17.50 -15.48
N PRO A 51 -9.24 18.32 -15.33
CA PRO A 51 -8.73 18.66 -14.01
C PRO A 51 -9.85 19.37 -13.26
N ALA A 52 -10.48 18.67 -12.32
CA ALA A 52 -11.48 19.28 -11.47
C ALA A 52 -10.75 20.27 -10.56
N GLU A 53 -11.02 21.56 -10.75
CA GLU A 53 -10.64 22.66 -9.83
C GLU A 53 -11.34 22.58 -8.47
N ASP A 54 -12.02 21.47 -8.16
CA ASP A 54 -12.59 21.23 -6.84
C ASP A 54 -11.53 20.61 -5.93
N GLY A 55 -10.91 21.44 -5.09
CA GLY A 55 -10.00 21.05 -4.01
C GLY A 55 -10.68 20.24 -2.90
N ARG A 56 -11.25 19.08 -3.24
CA ARG A 56 -11.54 18.02 -2.29
C ARG A 56 -10.22 17.38 -1.90
N PHE A 57 -9.95 17.34 -0.60
CA PHE A 57 -8.67 16.97 0.03
C PHE A 57 -8.20 15.57 -0.36
N CYS A 58 -7.66 15.35 -1.56
CA CYS A 58 -7.14 14.04 -1.96
C CYS A 58 -6.05 13.60 -1.00
N THR A 59 -6.06 12.31 -0.66
CA THR A 59 -5.01 11.71 0.14
C THR A 59 -3.66 11.92 -0.56
N SER A 60 -2.65 12.39 0.16
CA SER A 60 -1.31 12.56 -0.43
C SER A 60 -0.76 11.23 -0.94
N ALA A 61 0.08 11.26 -1.98
CA ALA A 61 0.76 10.07 -2.50
C ALA A 61 1.55 9.33 -1.40
N ALA A 62 2.17 10.07 -0.48
CA ALA A 62 2.89 9.51 0.66
C ALA A 62 1.94 8.74 1.60
N GLN A 63 0.79 9.31 1.95
CA GLN A 63 -0.16 8.69 2.86
C GLN A 63 -0.84 7.46 2.22
N SER A 64 -1.12 7.52 0.91
CA SER A 64 -1.59 6.34 0.15
C SER A 64 -0.53 5.23 0.09
N ALA A 65 0.75 5.57 -0.12
CA ALA A 65 1.83 4.59 -0.09
C ALA A 65 1.99 3.94 1.30
N ILE A 66 1.86 4.71 2.38
CA ILE A 66 1.88 4.20 3.77
C ILE A 66 0.73 3.20 3.98
N GLY A 67 -0.51 3.58 3.63
CA GLY A 67 -1.67 2.70 3.79
C GLY A 67 -1.53 1.39 3.02
N ILE A 68 -1.05 1.44 1.77
CA ILE A 68 -0.83 0.25 0.94
C ILE A 68 0.28 -0.64 1.54
N CYS A 69 1.38 -0.05 2.02
CA CYS A 69 2.46 -0.79 2.67
C CYS A 69 1.98 -1.49 3.95
N LEU A 70 1.23 -0.77 4.80
CA LEU A 70 0.69 -1.31 6.04
C LEU A 70 -0.32 -2.43 5.78
N GLY A 71 -1.23 -2.26 4.82
CA GLY A 71 -2.15 -3.32 4.40
C GLY A 71 -1.43 -4.55 3.83
N SER A 72 -0.36 -4.35 3.06
CA SER A 72 0.49 -5.45 2.58
C SER A 72 1.17 -6.18 3.73
N ALA A 73 1.70 -5.45 4.72
CA ALA A 73 2.34 -6.03 5.90
C ALA A 73 1.36 -6.85 6.74
N ALA A 74 0.14 -6.34 6.97
CA ALA A 74 -0.93 -7.08 7.65
C ALA A 74 -1.22 -8.42 6.96
N ALA A 75 -1.42 -8.40 5.64
CA ALA A 75 -1.69 -9.62 4.87
C ALA A 75 -0.53 -10.65 4.93
N LEU A 76 0.73 -10.19 4.99
CA LEU A 76 1.89 -11.08 5.15
C LEU A 76 1.99 -11.67 6.58
N ILE A 77 1.56 -10.92 7.59
CA ILE A 77 1.45 -11.42 8.96
C ILE A 77 0.36 -12.51 9.04
N ASP A 78 -0.80 -12.31 8.41
CA ASP A 78 -1.86 -13.31 8.35
C ASP A 78 -1.39 -14.62 7.70
N VAL A 79 -0.65 -14.52 6.58
CA VAL A 79 -0.02 -15.69 5.92
C VAL A 79 0.95 -16.38 6.87
N SER A 80 1.76 -15.62 7.60
CA SER A 80 2.72 -16.16 8.56
C SER A 80 2.03 -16.92 9.69
N GLN A 81 0.97 -16.34 10.26
CA GLN A 81 0.15 -17.00 11.29
C GLN A 81 -0.52 -18.28 10.76
N ALA A 82 -1.07 -18.25 9.54
CA ALA A 82 -1.69 -19.41 8.92
C ALA A 82 -0.69 -20.56 8.69
N LEU A 83 0.55 -20.25 8.30
CA LEU A 83 1.62 -21.23 8.17
C LEU A 83 2.03 -21.84 9.53
N MET A 84 2.04 -21.03 10.60
CA MET A 84 2.40 -21.47 11.95
C MET A 84 1.31 -22.32 12.62
N ASN A 85 0.03 -22.05 12.33
CA ASN A 85 -1.12 -22.71 12.93
C ASN A 85 -1.58 -23.98 12.18
N ARG A 86 -0.72 -24.57 11.33
CA ARG A 86 -1.08 -25.72 10.50
C ARG A 86 -1.33 -26.97 11.34
N SER A 87 -2.54 -27.52 11.27
CA SER A 87 -2.92 -28.77 11.94
C SER A 87 -2.40 -30.00 11.19
N VAL A 88 -1.91 -31.00 11.94
CA VAL A 88 -1.28 -32.23 11.41
C VAL A 88 -2.28 -33.19 10.74
N ASP A 89 -3.57 -33.11 11.06
CA ASP A 89 -4.59 -34.09 10.63
C ASP A 89 -5.34 -33.75 9.32
N ARG A 90 -4.74 -32.95 8.42
CA ARG A 90 -5.42 -32.54 7.16
C ARG A 90 -5.18 -33.52 6.02
N SER A 91 -6.23 -33.75 5.23
CA SER A 91 -6.09 -34.53 3.99
C SER A 91 -5.11 -33.85 3.02
N PRO A 92 -4.37 -34.62 2.19
CA PRO A 92 -3.42 -34.05 1.22
C PRO A 92 -4.06 -33.04 0.25
N GLN A 93 -5.33 -33.25 -0.12
CA GLN A 93 -6.06 -32.35 -1.03
C GLN A 93 -6.47 -31.04 -0.37
N THR A 94 -6.73 -31.06 0.94
CA THR A 94 -7.03 -29.85 1.73
C THR A 94 -5.76 -29.02 1.87
N LEU A 95 -4.66 -29.70 2.16
CA LEU A 95 -3.33 -29.13 2.32
C LEU A 95 -2.85 -28.42 1.04
N GLU A 96 -3.03 -29.05 -0.13
CA GLU A 96 -2.68 -28.43 -1.42
C GLU A 96 -3.50 -27.16 -1.66
N ARG A 97 -4.82 -27.20 -1.42
CA ARG A 97 -5.68 -26.01 -1.57
C ARG A 97 -5.26 -24.87 -0.67
N GLU A 98 -4.95 -25.16 0.59
CA GLU A 98 -4.46 -24.16 1.54
C GLU A 98 -3.14 -23.53 1.08
N TRP A 99 -2.20 -24.34 0.57
CA TRP A 99 -0.96 -23.83 0.00
C TRP A 99 -1.20 -22.90 -1.18
N GLN A 100 -2.08 -23.27 -2.11
CA GLN A 100 -2.42 -22.40 -3.23
C GLN A 100 -3.05 -21.08 -2.79
N THR A 101 -3.94 -21.12 -1.78
CA THR A 101 -4.51 -19.91 -1.17
C THR A 101 -3.43 -19.02 -0.56
N LEU A 102 -2.52 -19.58 0.23
CA LEU A 102 -1.43 -18.82 0.87
C LEU A 102 -0.49 -18.20 -0.17
N ILE A 103 -0.17 -18.94 -1.24
CA ILE A 103 0.63 -18.43 -2.36
C ILE A 103 -0.09 -17.26 -3.05
N ALA A 104 -1.40 -17.39 -3.30
CA ALA A 104 -2.20 -16.34 -3.91
C ALA A 104 -2.24 -15.08 -3.04
N HIS A 105 -2.49 -15.21 -1.74
CA HIS A 105 -2.51 -14.09 -0.80
C HIS A 105 -1.14 -13.38 -0.72
N THR A 106 -0.05 -14.16 -0.66
CA THR A 106 1.31 -13.61 -0.67
C THR A 106 1.57 -12.81 -1.95
N LYS A 107 1.17 -13.32 -3.12
CA LYS A 107 1.33 -12.61 -4.40
C LYS A 107 0.55 -11.30 -4.44
N ILE A 108 -0.67 -11.29 -3.91
CA ILE A 108 -1.49 -10.07 -3.82
C ILE A 108 -0.81 -9.05 -2.91
N ALA A 109 -0.38 -9.45 -1.72
CA ALA A 109 0.33 -8.58 -0.79
C ALA A 109 1.61 -7.98 -1.42
N SER A 110 2.43 -8.80 -2.08
CA SER A 110 3.65 -8.33 -2.76
C SER A 110 3.35 -7.35 -3.90
N ARG A 111 2.30 -7.58 -4.69
CA ARG A 111 1.88 -6.64 -5.75
C ARG A 111 1.43 -5.31 -5.16
N SER A 112 0.74 -5.33 -4.02
CA SER A 112 0.35 -4.11 -3.30
C SER A 112 1.59 -3.33 -2.82
N ALA A 113 2.55 -3.97 -2.16
CA ALA A 113 3.80 -3.32 -1.77
C ALA A 113 4.56 -2.73 -2.97
N TYR A 114 4.62 -3.47 -4.07
CA TYR A 114 5.22 -2.98 -5.31
C TYR A 114 4.51 -1.73 -5.86
N ARG A 115 3.18 -1.68 -5.82
CA ARG A 115 2.41 -0.47 -6.19
C ARG A 115 2.76 0.72 -5.31
N ALA A 116 2.92 0.54 -4.00
CA ALA A 116 3.37 1.62 -3.12
C ALA A 116 4.75 2.14 -3.52
N ALA A 117 5.68 1.24 -3.88
CA ALA A 117 6.99 1.64 -4.41
C ALA A 117 6.88 2.48 -5.68
N LEU A 118 5.99 2.12 -6.60
CA LEU A 118 5.72 2.90 -7.82
C LEU A 118 5.13 4.28 -7.52
N ILE A 119 4.19 4.38 -6.57
CA ILE A 119 3.63 5.67 -6.14
C ILE A 119 4.74 6.59 -5.60
N MET A 120 5.62 6.06 -4.75
CA MET A 120 6.75 6.81 -4.21
C MET A 120 7.74 7.22 -5.32
N ALA A 121 8.02 6.33 -6.27
CA ALA A 121 8.91 6.63 -7.40
C ALA A 121 8.34 7.72 -8.31
N ALA A 122 7.05 7.69 -8.61
CA ALA A 122 6.39 8.72 -9.42
C ALA A 122 6.55 10.12 -8.82
N GLN A 123 6.46 10.25 -7.48
CA GLN A 123 6.70 11.52 -6.79
C GLN A 123 8.16 12.01 -6.91
N LYS A 124 9.14 11.10 -6.86
CA LYS A 124 10.55 11.44 -7.10
C LYS A 124 10.75 12.05 -8.49
N HIS A 125 10.07 11.53 -9.51
CA HIS A 125 10.12 12.08 -10.87
C HIS A 125 9.41 13.43 -11.00
N VAL A 126 8.31 13.66 -10.28
CA VAL A 126 7.65 14.98 -10.22
C VAL A 126 8.59 16.04 -9.62
N LEU A 127 9.27 15.72 -8.51
CA LEU A 127 10.25 16.63 -7.91
C LEU A 127 11.44 16.90 -8.85
N ALA A 128 11.92 15.89 -9.58
CA ALA A 128 12.98 16.05 -10.57
C ALA A 128 12.55 16.95 -11.75
N ALA A 129 11.34 16.75 -12.28
CA ALA A 129 10.79 17.54 -13.38
C ALA A 129 10.48 19.00 -12.98
N GLN A 130 10.06 19.24 -11.73
CA GLN A 130 9.88 20.59 -11.19
C GLN A 130 11.21 21.34 -11.00
N GLY A 131 12.28 20.63 -10.65
CA GLY A 131 13.63 21.21 -10.56
C GLY A 131 14.18 21.66 -11.92
N GLU A 132 13.89 20.93 -13.00
CA GLU A 132 14.29 21.29 -14.37
C GLU A 132 13.48 22.47 -14.94
N LEU A 133 12.19 22.59 -14.59
CA LEU A 133 11.36 23.72 -15.00
C LEU A 133 11.75 25.05 -14.31
N GLN A 134 12.29 25.00 -13.08
CA GLN A 134 12.78 26.21 -12.41
C GLN A 134 14.07 26.78 -13.01
N THR A 135 14.87 25.96 -13.71
CA THR A 135 16.11 26.44 -14.34
C THR A 135 15.88 27.17 -15.67
N ASP A 136 14.74 26.95 -16.34
CA ASP A 136 14.44 27.60 -17.62
C ASP A 136 13.75 28.97 -17.47
N ASP A 137 13.03 29.22 -16.37
CA ASP A 137 12.35 30.51 -16.14
C ASP A 137 13.31 31.64 -15.72
N VAL A 138 14.51 31.31 -15.27
CA VAL A 138 15.54 32.30 -14.90
C VAL A 138 16.18 32.94 -16.15
N TYR A 139 16.10 32.31 -17.32
CA TYR A 139 16.69 32.82 -18.57
C TYR A 139 15.72 33.60 -19.47
N ARG A 140 14.44 33.77 -19.10
CA ARG A 140 13.46 34.51 -19.90
C ARG A 140 13.21 35.97 -19.51
N ILE A 141 13.81 36.47 -18.43
CA ILE A 141 13.63 37.86 -17.95
C ILE A 141 14.78 38.79 -18.38
N ALA A 142 15.81 38.27 -19.05
CA ALA A 142 16.91 39.06 -19.57
C ALA A 142 17.00 38.93 -21.08
N HIS A 143 16.12 39.63 -21.83
CA HIS A 143 16.43 40.25 -23.12
C HIS A 143 15.28 41.16 -23.59
#